data_AF-A5CBQ2-F1
#
_entry.id   AF-A5CBQ2-F1
#
_cell.length_a   1.000
_cell.length_b   1.000
_cell.length_c   1.000
_cell.angle_alpha   90.00
_cell.angle_beta   90.00
_cell.angle_gamma   90.00
#
_symmetry.space_group_name_H-M   'P 1'
#
loop_
_entity.id
_entity.type
_entity.pdbx_description
1 polymer ?
#
loop_
_entity_poly.entity_id
_entity_poly.type
_entity_poly.pdbx_seq_one_letter_code
_entity_poly.pdbx_strand_id
1 'polypeptide(L)'
;MKKICTLHLFNSKRAQSFRSIREDEVSRMIEKISKFASASKLVNLSETLHFLTSTIICRIAFSKRYEDEGWERSRFHTLLSEAQAIMGASFFKDYFPFMGWVDKLTGLTARLQKILRELDLFYQEIIDHLNPERTKYEQEDIADILIGGTDTIAAILVWAMTALMKDPIVMKKAQEEIRNIGGKKGFRDEDDIEKLPYLKALTKETMKLHPPIPLIPRATPENCSVNGCEVPPKTLVFVNAWAIGRDPESRENPHEFNPERFLGTFIDFKGQHYGLMAFRAGRRGCPGIYLRTVIIQLALGNLLYSFDWEMPNGMTKEDIDTDGHFTGQLGQLAGNILGGFRQLRFSGVSITMWKLKRWKLRVHETQKNI
;
A
#
# COMPACT_ATOMS: atom_id res chain seq x y z
N MET A 1 -0.28 -20.85 -9.47
CA MET A 1 -0.60 -19.50 -8.95
C MET A 1 -1.37 -19.54 -7.62
N LYS A 2 -2.68 -19.24 -7.51
CA LYS A 2 -3.33 -18.96 -6.19
C LYS A 2 -3.03 -19.97 -5.06
N LYS A 3 -3.12 -21.29 -5.32
CA LYS A 3 -2.84 -22.32 -4.31
C LYS A 3 -1.40 -22.21 -3.80
N ILE A 4 -0.45 -21.95 -4.71
CA ILE A 4 0.96 -21.75 -4.39
C ILE A 4 1.16 -20.45 -3.59
N CYS A 5 0.62 -19.33 -4.06
CA CYS A 5 0.74 -18.06 -3.34
C CYS A 5 0.17 -18.15 -1.92
N THR A 6 -1.02 -18.76 -1.77
CA THR A 6 -1.72 -18.81 -0.47
C THR A 6 -1.12 -19.84 0.48
N LEU A 7 -0.74 -21.03 -0.02
CA LEU A 7 -0.26 -22.13 0.82
C LEU A 7 1.25 -22.12 1.05
N HIS A 8 2.06 -21.58 0.13
CA HIS A 8 3.51 -21.65 0.22
C HIS A 8 4.17 -20.27 0.45
N LEU A 9 3.64 -19.20 -0.18
CA LEU A 9 4.30 -17.89 -0.15
C LEU A 9 3.75 -16.94 0.94
N PHE A 10 2.44 -16.93 1.16
CA PHE A 10 1.76 -15.93 1.99
C PHE A 10 0.92 -16.50 3.15
N ASN A 11 1.12 -17.78 3.49
CA ASN A 11 0.54 -18.33 4.70
C ASN A 11 1.17 -17.66 5.95
N SER A 12 0.52 -17.78 7.11
CA SER A 12 0.99 -17.18 8.37
C SER A 12 2.38 -17.67 8.79
N LYS A 13 2.70 -18.96 8.64
CA LYS A 13 4.03 -19.52 8.95
C LYS A 13 5.12 -18.93 8.07
N ARG A 14 4.86 -18.74 6.78
CA ARG A 14 5.81 -18.13 5.85
C ARG A 14 5.98 -16.64 6.16
N ALA A 15 4.90 -15.93 6.48
CA ALA A 15 4.99 -14.56 6.96
C ALA A 15 5.86 -14.47 8.23
N GLN A 16 5.69 -15.38 9.19
CA GLN A 16 6.54 -15.46 10.38
C GLN A 16 8.01 -15.72 10.06
N SER A 17 8.33 -16.55 9.06
CA SER A 17 9.73 -16.81 8.66
C SER A 17 10.48 -15.56 8.18
N PHE A 18 9.77 -14.50 7.77
CA PHE A 18 10.34 -13.22 7.36
C PHE A 18 10.35 -12.16 8.46
N ARG A 19 10.07 -12.53 9.72
CA ARG A 19 10.04 -11.62 10.88
C ARG A 19 11.34 -10.84 11.04
N SER A 20 12.47 -11.54 11.06
CA SER A 20 13.79 -10.92 11.24
C SER A 20 14.10 -9.86 10.17
N ILE A 21 13.69 -10.08 8.92
CA ILE A 21 13.85 -9.11 7.83
C ILE A 21 13.04 -7.84 8.11
N ARG A 22 11.80 -7.99 8.55
CA ARG A 22 10.91 -6.84 8.84
C ARG A 22 11.43 -6.05 10.03
N GLU A 23 11.77 -6.73 11.13
CA GLU A 23 12.28 -6.07 12.34
C GLU A 23 13.60 -5.35 12.08
N ASP A 24 14.54 -5.96 11.35
CA ASP A 24 15.82 -5.33 10.97
C ASP A 24 15.61 -4.07 10.10
N GLU A 25 14.79 -4.15 9.04
CA GLU A 25 14.57 -2.96 8.18
C GLU A 25 13.77 -1.86 8.88
N VAL A 26 12.79 -2.20 9.73
CA VAL A 26 12.08 -1.18 10.52
C VAL A 26 13.05 -0.54 11.52
N SER A 27 13.88 -1.31 12.23
CA SER A 27 14.87 -0.75 13.16
C SER A 27 15.81 0.24 12.46
N ARG A 28 16.30 -0.10 11.27
CA ARG A 28 17.16 0.79 10.49
C ARG A 28 16.45 2.02 9.97
N MET A 29 15.17 1.92 9.61
CA MET A 29 14.35 3.09 9.30
C MET A 29 14.29 4.03 10.52
N ILE A 30 14.05 3.48 11.73
CA ILE A 30 14.01 4.28 12.97
C ILE A 30 15.37 4.93 13.23
N GLU A 31 16.48 4.22 13.09
CA GLU A 31 17.83 4.79 13.22
C GLU A 31 18.09 5.93 12.22
N LYS A 32 17.65 5.75 10.97
CA LYS A 32 17.77 6.79 9.93
C LYS A 32 16.97 8.03 10.32
N ILE A 33 15.72 7.87 10.75
CA ILE A 33 14.85 8.98 11.18
C ILE A 33 15.42 9.67 12.43
N SER A 34 15.95 8.91 13.40
CA SER A 34 16.62 9.44 14.59
C SER A 34 17.78 10.36 14.23
N LYS A 35 18.61 10.01 13.23
CA LYS A 35 19.67 10.90 12.72
C LYS A 35 19.12 12.22 12.15
N PHE A 36 17.97 12.19 11.48
CA PHE A 36 17.31 13.42 11.00
C PHE A 36 16.76 14.26 12.17
N ALA A 37 16.16 13.60 13.17
CA ALA A 37 15.64 14.23 14.39
C ALA A 37 16.74 14.97 15.15
N SER A 38 17.88 14.31 15.43
CA SER A 38 19.02 14.92 16.13
C SER A 38 19.62 16.09 15.35
N ALA A 39 19.51 16.08 14.02
CA ALA A 39 19.94 17.18 13.16
C ALA A 39 18.87 18.27 12.97
N SER A 40 17.71 18.17 13.63
CA SER A 40 16.54 19.04 13.45
C SER A 40 16.13 19.21 11.98
N LYS A 41 16.32 18.16 11.17
CA LYS A 41 16.00 18.15 9.74
C LYS A 41 14.61 17.58 9.51
N LEU A 42 13.91 18.14 8.52
CA LEU A 42 12.62 17.62 8.07
C LEU A 42 12.79 16.24 7.42
N VAL A 43 11.90 15.31 7.77
CA VAL A 43 11.88 13.94 7.22
C VAL A 43 10.83 13.83 6.13
N ASN A 44 11.23 13.46 4.91
CA ASN A 44 10.29 13.05 3.87
C ASN A 44 9.77 11.64 4.18
N LEU A 45 8.61 11.58 4.85
CA LEU A 45 8.10 10.31 5.35
C LEU A 45 7.60 9.42 4.21
N SER A 46 7.02 10.00 3.16
CA SER A 46 6.56 9.22 1.99
C SER A 46 7.73 8.52 1.30
N GLU A 47 8.83 9.22 1.04
CA GLU A 47 10.04 8.63 0.47
C GLU A 47 10.64 7.55 1.38
N THR A 48 10.71 7.82 2.68
CA THR A 48 11.24 6.88 3.68
C THR A 48 10.41 5.60 3.76
N LEU A 49 9.08 5.70 3.70
CA LEU A 49 8.15 4.56 3.75
C LEU A 49 8.15 3.76 2.44
N HIS A 50 8.21 4.42 1.28
CA HIS A 50 8.40 3.73 0.00
C HIS A 50 9.74 2.98 -0.02
N PHE A 51 10.78 3.59 0.54
CA PHE A 51 12.07 2.93 0.67
C PHE A 51 11.99 1.69 1.57
N LEU A 52 11.48 1.82 2.80
CA LEU A 52 11.32 0.71 3.74
C LEU A 52 10.58 -0.47 3.10
N THR A 53 9.42 -0.18 2.49
CA THR A 53 8.55 -1.22 1.94
C THR A 53 9.17 -1.90 0.73
N SER A 54 9.81 -1.14 -0.16
CA SER A 54 10.55 -1.69 -1.30
C SER A 54 11.65 -2.63 -0.82
N THR A 55 12.43 -2.20 0.18
CA THR A 55 13.54 -3.00 0.72
C THR A 55 13.05 -4.28 1.39
N ILE A 56 12.00 -4.22 2.20
CA ILE A 56 11.41 -5.42 2.81
C ILE A 56 10.92 -6.39 1.73
N ILE A 57 10.14 -5.92 0.76
CA ILE A 57 9.57 -6.80 -0.27
C ILE A 57 10.68 -7.37 -1.16
N CYS A 58 11.70 -6.59 -1.52
CA CYS A 58 12.87 -7.08 -2.23
C CYS A 58 13.63 -8.14 -1.43
N ARG A 59 13.90 -7.91 -0.14
CA ARG A 59 14.58 -8.90 0.71
C ARG A 59 13.77 -10.18 0.86
N ILE A 60 12.45 -10.10 0.89
CA ILE A 60 11.57 -11.27 0.96
C ILE A 60 11.55 -12.02 -0.38
N ALA A 61 11.46 -11.30 -1.49
CA ALA A 61 11.42 -11.87 -2.83
C ALA A 61 12.76 -12.54 -3.21
N PHE A 62 13.86 -11.89 -2.83
CA PHE A 62 15.17 -12.17 -3.39
C PHE A 62 16.22 -12.59 -2.37
N SER A 63 15.90 -12.64 -1.07
CA SER A 63 16.85 -12.95 0.03
C SER A 63 18.13 -12.10 0.04
N LYS A 64 18.21 -11.05 -0.79
CA LYS A 64 19.35 -10.13 -0.91
C LYS A 64 18.97 -8.76 -0.41
N ARG A 65 19.93 -8.11 0.22
CA ARG A 65 19.84 -6.73 0.64
C ARG A 65 20.39 -5.87 -0.48
N TYR A 66 19.55 -5.03 -1.07
CA TYR A 66 20.04 -4.00 -1.98
C TYR A 66 20.58 -2.86 -1.12
N GLU A 67 21.89 -2.66 -1.13
CA GLU A 67 22.53 -1.57 -0.39
C GLU A 67 22.01 -0.21 -0.82
N ASP A 68 22.25 0.79 0.04
CA ASP A 68 21.58 2.09 -0.05
C ASP A 68 21.90 2.89 -1.33
N GLU A 69 22.89 2.45 -2.13
CA GLU A 69 23.41 3.15 -3.31
C GLU A 69 23.76 2.23 -4.51
N GLY A 70 23.16 1.03 -4.62
CA GLY A 70 23.44 0.09 -5.71
C GLY A 70 22.69 0.35 -7.02
N TRP A 71 23.35 0.14 -8.18
CA TRP A 71 22.74 0.25 -9.52
C TRP A 71 21.50 -0.65 -9.68
N GLU A 72 21.51 -1.86 -9.10
CA GLU A 72 20.40 -2.82 -9.16
C GLU A 72 19.14 -2.28 -8.47
N ARG A 73 19.31 -1.50 -7.39
CA ARG A 73 18.20 -0.87 -6.66
C ARG A 73 17.54 0.22 -7.49
N SER A 74 18.35 1.09 -8.11
CA SER A 74 17.86 2.15 -8.99
C SER A 74 17.10 1.55 -10.17
N ARG A 75 17.64 0.47 -10.75
CA ARG A 75 16.97 -0.31 -11.80
C ARG A 75 15.64 -0.88 -11.31
N PHE A 76 15.60 -1.54 -10.16
CA PHE A 76 14.36 -2.10 -9.61
C PHE A 76 13.29 -1.03 -9.36
N HIS A 77 13.63 0.06 -8.68
CA HIS A 77 12.68 1.15 -8.44
C HIS A 77 12.17 1.76 -9.74
N THR A 78 13.05 1.93 -10.74
CA THR A 78 12.67 2.42 -12.06
C THR A 78 11.67 1.48 -12.71
N LEU A 79 11.98 0.18 -12.79
CA LEU A 79 11.10 -0.84 -13.36
C LEU A 79 9.76 -0.93 -12.63
N LEU A 80 9.77 -0.90 -11.29
CA LEU A 80 8.57 -0.92 -10.47
C LEU A 80 7.69 0.31 -10.74
N SER A 81 8.30 1.51 -10.76
CA SER A 81 7.58 2.76 -11.03
C SER A 81 7.00 2.82 -12.44
N GLU A 82 7.71 2.26 -13.43
CA GLU A 82 7.25 2.18 -14.80
C GLU A 82 6.12 1.16 -14.98
N ALA A 83 6.23 -0.01 -14.35
CA ALA A 83 5.18 -1.02 -14.30
C ALA A 83 3.90 -0.46 -13.69
N GLN A 84 4.02 0.28 -12.60
CA GLN A 84 2.89 0.96 -11.95
C GLN A 84 2.29 2.05 -12.85
N ALA A 85 3.12 2.84 -13.53
CA ALA A 85 2.64 3.86 -14.46
C ALA A 85 1.85 3.24 -15.62
N ILE A 86 2.23 2.04 -16.09
CA ILE A 86 1.50 1.29 -17.10
C ILE A 86 0.23 0.63 -16.57
N MET A 87 0.24 0.06 -15.37
CA MET A 87 -0.99 -0.47 -14.76
C MET A 87 -2.04 0.63 -14.57
N GLY A 88 -1.58 1.85 -14.29
CA GLY A 88 -2.44 3.03 -14.26
C GLY A 88 -2.70 3.65 -15.63
N ALA A 89 -2.10 3.17 -16.72
CA ALA A 89 -2.36 3.70 -18.05
C ALA A 89 -3.69 3.18 -18.60
N SER A 90 -4.22 3.86 -19.60
CA SER A 90 -5.52 3.54 -20.19
C SER A 90 -5.31 3.17 -21.64
N PHE A 91 -5.62 1.92 -21.97
CA PHE A 91 -5.48 1.40 -23.32
C PHE A 91 -6.80 1.59 -24.05
N PHE A 92 -6.75 2.19 -25.23
CA PHE A 92 -7.91 2.35 -26.11
C PHE A 92 -8.55 1.00 -26.42
N LYS A 93 -7.74 -0.05 -26.57
CA LYS A 93 -8.22 -1.43 -26.78
C LYS A 93 -9.13 -1.93 -25.67
N ASP A 94 -8.96 -1.47 -24.42
CA ASP A 94 -9.77 -1.93 -23.29
C ASP A 94 -11.20 -1.35 -23.33
N TYR A 95 -11.39 -0.19 -23.97
CA TYR A 95 -12.68 0.48 -24.11
C TYR A 95 -13.29 0.27 -25.51
N PHE A 96 -12.45 0.35 -26.54
CA PHE A 96 -12.79 0.23 -27.94
C PHE A 96 -11.90 -0.86 -28.57
N PRO A 97 -12.29 -2.14 -28.52
CA PRO A 97 -11.45 -3.25 -28.97
C PRO A 97 -10.92 -3.12 -30.40
N PHE A 98 -11.66 -2.46 -31.29
CA PHE A 98 -11.26 -2.20 -32.67
C PHE A 98 -10.23 -1.07 -32.83
N MET A 99 -10.07 -0.20 -31.82
CA MET A 99 -9.10 0.91 -31.81
C MET A 99 -7.75 0.55 -31.20
N GLY A 100 -7.43 -0.74 -31.03
CA GLY A 100 -6.13 -1.15 -30.49
C GLY A 100 -4.90 -0.69 -31.31
N TRP A 101 -5.09 -0.21 -32.54
CA TRP A 101 -4.05 0.45 -33.32
C TRP A 101 -3.63 1.82 -32.73
N VAL A 102 -4.52 2.51 -32.01
CA VAL A 102 -4.22 3.77 -31.30
C VAL A 102 -3.20 3.52 -30.19
N ASP A 103 -3.34 2.41 -29.45
CA ASP A 103 -2.35 2.01 -28.44
C ASP A 103 -0.98 1.68 -29.04
N LYS A 104 -0.95 1.26 -30.31
CA LYS A 104 0.31 1.06 -31.04
C LYS A 104 0.92 2.40 -31.45
N LEU A 105 0.12 3.34 -31.97
CA LEU A 105 0.59 4.66 -32.39
C LEU A 105 1.06 5.53 -31.22
N THR A 106 0.34 5.50 -30.10
CA THR A 106 0.72 6.21 -28.86
C THR A 106 1.95 5.59 -28.18
N GLY A 107 2.41 4.43 -28.65
CA GLY A 107 3.53 3.70 -28.08
C GLY A 107 3.19 2.96 -26.77
N LEU A 108 1.95 3.01 -26.27
CA LEU A 108 1.55 2.31 -25.04
C LEU A 108 1.75 0.80 -25.13
N THR A 109 1.43 0.20 -26.29
CA THR A 109 1.66 -1.23 -26.53
C THR A 109 3.15 -1.58 -26.46
N ALA A 110 4.00 -0.78 -27.11
CA ALA A 110 5.44 -0.99 -27.11
C ALA A 110 6.05 -0.78 -25.71
N ARG A 111 5.57 0.24 -24.98
CA ARG A 111 6.00 0.51 -23.60
C ARG A 111 5.61 -0.64 -22.66
N LEU A 112 4.40 -1.19 -22.78
CA LEU A 112 3.95 -2.37 -22.03
C LEU A 112 4.84 -3.57 -22.31
N GLN A 113 5.07 -3.89 -23.59
CA GLN A 113 5.93 -5.01 -23.98
C GLN A 113 7.37 -4.82 -23.48
N LYS A 114 7.90 -3.60 -23.53
CA LYS A 114 9.22 -3.27 -23.01
C LYS A 114 9.32 -3.55 -21.51
N ILE A 115 8.38 -3.04 -20.71
CA ILE A 115 8.40 -3.23 -19.25
C ILE A 115 8.18 -4.68 -18.85
N LEU A 116 7.26 -5.40 -19.51
CA LEU A 116 7.10 -6.84 -19.29
C LEU A 116 8.42 -7.58 -19.54
N ARG A 117 9.11 -7.25 -20.64
CA ARG A 117 10.41 -7.85 -20.97
C ARG A 117 11.50 -7.50 -19.97
N GLU A 118 11.61 -6.24 -19.55
CA GLU A 118 12.63 -5.81 -18.60
C GLU A 118 12.39 -6.38 -17.20
N LEU A 119 11.12 -6.52 -16.79
CA LEU A 119 10.74 -7.23 -15.58
C LEU A 119 11.11 -8.71 -15.68
N ASP A 120 10.73 -9.39 -16.78
CA ASP A 120 11.09 -10.80 -17.01
C ASP A 120 12.60 -11.02 -16.92
N LEU A 121 13.39 -10.17 -17.57
CA LEU A 121 14.86 -10.23 -17.52
C LEU A 121 15.40 -9.98 -16.10
N PHE A 122 14.90 -8.95 -15.42
CA PHE A 122 15.30 -8.65 -14.04
C PHE A 122 14.98 -9.81 -13.10
N TYR A 123 13.83 -10.47 -13.27
CA TYR A 123 13.46 -11.64 -12.48
C TYR A 123 14.32 -12.85 -12.81
N GLN A 124 14.58 -13.12 -14.10
CA GLN A 124 15.48 -14.19 -14.53
C GLN A 124 16.87 -14.03 -13.91
N GLU A 125 17.47 -12.83 -14.01
CA GLU A 125 18.75 -12.53 -13.40
C GLU A 125 18.75 -12.88 -11.90
N ILE A 126 17.73 -12.46 -11.16
CA ILE A 126 17.72 -12.71 -9.70
C ILE A 126 17.52 -14.18 -9.36
N ILE A 127 16.70 -14.89 -10.14
CA ILE A 127 16.42 -16.31 -9.91
C ILE A 127 17.66 -17.15 -10.20
N ASP A 128 18.36 -16.87 -11.30
CA ASP A 128 19.62 -17.52 -11.65
C ASP A 128 20.69 -17.33 -10.56
N HIS A 129 20.69 -16.17 -9.89
CA HIS A 129 21.57 -15.90 -8.75
C HIS A 129 21.15 -16.58 -7.43
N LEU A 130 19.90 -17.03 -7.28
CA LEU A 130 19.37 -17.57 -6.02
C LEU A 130 19.31 -19.09 -5.99
N ASN A 131 18.85 -19.72 -7.09
CA ASN A 131 18.91 -21.16 -7.32
C ASN A 131 18.44 -21.47 -8.75
N PRO A 132 19.26 -22.10 -9.61
CA PRO A 132 18.88 -22.46 -10.98
C PRO A 132 17.74 -23.49 -11.06
N GLU A 133 17.35 -24.13 -9.95
CA GLU A 133 16.24 -25.12 -9.92
C GLU A 133 14.84 -24.50 -9.75
N ARG A 134 14.70 -23.18 -9.58
CA ARG A 134 13.36 -22.56 -9.44
C ARG A 134 12.54 -22.67 -10.71
N THR A 135 11.26 -23.02 -10.56
CA THR A 135 10.35 -23.21 -11.69
C THR A 135 9.84 -21.87 -12.24
N LYS A 136 9.50 -21.81 -13.54
CA LYS A 136 8.92 -20.62 -14.20
C LYS A 136 7.70 -20.04 -13.46
N TYR A 137 6.91 -20.89 -12.80
CA TYR A 137 5.72 -20.49 -12.04
C TYR A 137 6.04 -19.71 -10.76
N GLU A 138 7.19 -19.96 -10.13
CA GLU A 138 7.63 -19.20 -8.96
C GLU A 138 8.10 -17.78 -9.35
N GLN A 139 8.44 -17.57 -10.63
CA GLN A 139 8.93 -16.29 -11.16
C GLN A 139 7.79 -15.27 -11.33
N GLU A 140 6.70 -15.67 -11.98
CA GLU A 140 5.49 -14.83 -12.14
C GLU A 140 4.87 -14.48 -10.77
N ASP A 141 4.89 -15.42 -9.82
CA ASP A 141 4.37 -15.20 -8.47
C ASP A 141 5.18 -14.12 -7.72
N ILE A 142 6.52 -14.09 -7.86
CA ILE A 142 7.41 -13.09 -7.23
C ILE A 142 7.18 -11.68 -7.79
N ALA A 143 6.96 -11.58 -9.11
CA ALA A 143 6.66 -10.31 -9.77
C ALA A 143 5.40 -9.65 -9.20
N ASP A 144 4.34 -10.45 -9.04
CA ASP A 144 3.07 -10.00 -8.45
C ASP A 144 3.24 -9.55 -6.99
N ILE A 145 4.15 -10.17 -6.22
CA ILE A 145 4.48 -9.73 -4.85
C ILE A 145 5.11 -8.34 -4.86
N LEU A 146 6.08 -8.12 -5.74
CA LEU A 146 6.89 -6.90 -5.81
C LEU A 146 6.06 -5.72 -6.29
N ILE A 147 5.32 -5.91 -7.39
CA ILE A 147 4.47 -4.90 -8.00
C ILE A 147 3.30 -4.56 -7.07
N GLY A 148 2.64 -5.58 -6.51
CA GLY A 148 1.49 -5.36 -5.67
C GLY A 148 1.84 -4.91 -4.25
N GLY A 149 3.00 -5.28 -3.72
CA GLY A 149 3.35 -5.22 -2.29
C GLY A 149 3.83 -3.86 -1.80
N THR A 150 4.66 -3.20 -2.60
CA THR A 150 5.42 -2.03 -2.18
C THR A 150 4.55 -0.79 -1.96
N ASP A 151 3.95 -0.26 -3.03
CA ASP A 151 3.27 1.03 -2.99
C ASP A 151 2.01 1.04 -2.14
N THR A 152 1.29 -0.08 -2.12
CA THR A 152 0.06 -0.20 -1.35
C THR A 152 0.34 -0.17 0.15
N ILE A 153 1.43 -0.78 0.62
CA ILE A 153 1.85 -0.70 2.03
C ILE A 153 2.28 0.74 2.35
N ALA A 154 3.14 1.34 1.51
CA ALA A 154 3.61 2.70 1.70
C ALA A 154 2.46 3.71 1.75
N ALA A 155 1.49 3.58 0.84
CA ALA A 155 0.29 4.42 0.81
C ALA A 155 -0.51 4.32 2.11
N ILE A 156 -0.71 3.11 2.65
CA ILE A 156 -1.45 2.93 3.92
C ILE A 156 -0.70 3.58 5.08
N LEU A 157 0.62 3.39 5.17
CA LEU A 157 1.43 4.00 6.22
C LEU A 157 1.41 5.53 6.14
N VAL A 158 1.50 6.09 4.94
CA VAL A 158 1.40 7.53 4.72
C VAL A 158 0.01 8.05 5.09
N TRP A 159 -1.07 7.37 4.68
CA TRP A 159 -2.44 7.77 5.04
C TRP A 159 -2.72 7.66 6.54
N ALA A 160 -2.18 6.65 7.21
CA ALA A 160 -2.29 6.51 8.66
C ALA A 160 -1.64 7.70 9.37
N MET A 161 -0.38 8.00 9.03
CA MET A 161 0.32 9.16 9.59
C MET A 161 -0.36 10.47 9.21
N THR A 162 -0.93 10.57 8.00
CA THR A 162 -1.68 11.73 7.55
C THR A 162 -2.92 11.98 8.41
N ALA A 163 -3.71 10.95 8.64
CA ALA A 163 -4.89 11.03 9.49
C ALA A 163 -4.53 11.39 10.94
N LEU A 164 -3.46 10.80 11.46
CA LEU A 164 -2.95 11.11 12.80
C LEU A 164 -2.45 12.55 12.93
N MET A 165 -1.79 13.11 11.91
CA MET A 165 -1.37 14.52 11.95
C MET A 165 -2.56 15.49 11.94
N LYS A 166 -3.69 15.12 11.33
CA LYS A 166 -4.93 15.91 11.37
C LYS A 166 -5.66 15.79 12.72
N ASP A 167 -5.46 14.69 13.44
CA ASP A 167 -6.09 14.43 14.74
C ASP A 167 -5.08 14.13 15.88
N PRO A 168 -4.60 15.19 16.57
CA PRO A 168 -3.69 15.06 17.71
C PRO A 168 -4.25 14.24 18.88
N ILE A 169 -5.58 14.18 19.04
CA ILE A 169 -6.20 13.40 20.12
C ILE A 169 -6.01 11.92 19.81
N VAL A 170 -6.31 11.52 18.57
CA VAL A 170 -6.11 10.14 18.12
C VAL A 170 -4.62 9.78 18.07
N MET A 171 -3.74 10.70 17.65
CA MET A 171 -2.28 10.52 17.71
C MET A 171 -1.82 10.23 19.14
N LYS A 172 -2.22 11.05 20.10
CA LYS A 172 -1.83 10.89 21.50
C LYS A 172 -2.29 9.55 22.07
N LYS A 173 -3.54 9.14 21.81
CA LYS A 173 -4.05 7.82 22.23
C LYS A 173 -3.22 6.66 21.65
N ALA A 174 -2.88 6.74 20.36
CA ALA A 174 -2.09 5.71 19.70
C ALA A 174 -0.66 5.63 20.27
N GLN A 175 -0.03 6.78 20.53
CA GLN A 175 1.30 6.85 21.17
C GLN A 175 1.25 6.36 22.62
N GLU A 176 0.22 6.70 23.39
CA GLU A 176 0.04 6.23 24.77
C GLU A 176 -0.10 4.70 24.83
N GLU A 177 -0.92 4.10 23.98
CA GLU A 177 -1.07 2.64 23.93
C GLU A 177 0.28 1.95 23.74
N ILE A 178 1.05 2.35 22.73
CA ILE A 178 2.31 1.68 22.38
C ILE A 178 3.46 1.97 23.35
N ARG A 179 3.47 3.16 23.97
CA ARG A 179 4.50 3.54 24.95
C ARG A 179 4.26 2.88 26.30
N ASN A 180 3.02 2.53 26.63
CA ASN A 180 2.67 1.89 27.90
C ASN A 180 2.89 0.36 27.92
N ILE A 181 3.02 -0.30 26.76
CA ILE A 181 3.20 -1.76 26.71
C ILE A 181 4.66 -2.18 26.88
N GLY A 182 4.98 -2.97 27.91
CA GLY A 182 6.34 -3.47 28.12
C GLY A 182 7.34 -2.38 28.48
N GLY A 183 8.34 -2.73 29.31
CA GLY A 183 9.34 -1.79 29.84
C GLY A 183 10.11 -1.01 28.77
N LYS A 184 11.06 -0.16 29.21
CA LYS A 184 11.90 0.67 28.33
C LYS A 184 12.69 -0.20 27.33
N LYS A 185 12.15 -0.36 26.11
CA LYS A 185 12.84 -0.99 24.96
C LYS A 185 13.20 0.08 23.93
N GLY A 186 14.25 -0.12 23.13
CA GLY A 186 14.55 0.77 21.99
C GLY A 186 13.63 0.55 20.78
N PHE A 187 12.98 -0.62 20.71
CA PHE A 187 12.22 -1.11 19.57
C PHE A 187 11.06 -1.99 20.03
N ARG A 188 9.92 -1.95 19.34
CA ARG A 188 8.77 -2.84 19.56
C ARG A 188 8.76 -3.95 18.52
N ASP A 189 8.98 -5.18 18.99
CA ASP A 189 8.96 -6.40 18.19
C ASP A 189 7.53 -6.82 17.80
N GLU A 190 7.40 -7.80 16.88
CA GLU A 190 6.07 -8.22 16.40
C GLU A 190 5.14 -8.76 17.52
N ASP A 191 5.69 -9.35 18.59
CA ASP A 191 4.89 -9.89 19.70
C ASP A 191 4.36 -8.76 20.59
N ASP A 192 5.11 -7.67 20.74
CA ASP A 192 4.64 -6.44 21.38
C ASP A 192 3.51 -5.80 20.55
N ILE A 193 3.69 -5.71 19.22
CA ILE A 193 2.70 -5.13 18.30
C ILE A 193 1.39 -5.91 18.29
N GLU A 194 1.44 -7.23 18.45
CA GLU A 194 0.22 -8.05 18.51
C GLU A 194 -0.68 -7.70 19.71
N LYS A 195 -0.15 -7.09 20.77
CA LYS A 195 -0.90 -6.72 21.98
C LYS A 195 -1.60 -5.36 21.89
N LEU A 196 -1.53 -4.68 20.74
CA LEU A 196 -2.02 -3.30 20.55
C LEU A 196 -3.38 -3.25 19.82
N PRO A 197 -4.52 -3.36 20.53
CA PRO A 197 -5.84 -3.32 19.90
C PRO A 197 -6.15 -1.98 19.22
N TYR A 198 -5.70 -0.85 19.76
CA TYR A 198 -5.91 0.47 19.17
C TYR A 198 -5.10 0.67 17.90
N LEU A 199 -3.83 0.23 17.86
CA LEU A 199 -3.05 0.24 16.61
C LEU A 199 -3.71 -0.61 15.50
N LYS A 200 -4.28 -1.78 15.86
CA LYS A 200 -5.04 -2.62 14.92
C LYS A 200 -6.30 -1.91 14.43
N ALA A 201 -7.04 -1.27 15.33
CA ALA A 201 -8.24 -0.49 15.03
C ALA A 201 -7.94 0.71 14.12
N LEU A 202 -6.85 1.43 14.39
CA LEU A 202 -6.34 2.53 13.60
C LEU A 202 -5.95 2.08 12.18
N THR A 203 -5.32 0.93 12.05
CA THR A 203 -4.99 0.33 10.74
C THR A 203 -6.27 0.05 9.93
N LYS A 204 -7.30 -0.52 10.58
CA LYS A 204 -8.60 -0.77 9.94
C LYS A 204 -9.28 0.52 9.50
N GLU A 205 -9.29 1.55 10.36
CA GLU A 205 -9.89 2.86 10.05
C GLU A 205 -9.17 3.59 8.91
N THR A 206 -7.84 3.51 8.90
CA THR A 206 -7.03 4.02 7.78
C THR A 206 -7.44 3.35 6.47
N MET A 207 -7.55 2.01 6.45
CA MET A 207 -7.92 1.28 5.24
C MET A 207 -9.39 1.46 4.84
N LYS A 208 -10.29 1.75 5.80
CA LYS A 208 -11.69 2.11 5.53
C LYS A 208 -11.77 3.41 4.74
N LEU A 209 -11.05 4.44 5.21
CA LEU A 209 -11.08 5.76 4.58
C LEU A 209 -10.17 5.84 3.36
N HIS A 210 -9.02 5.17 3.37
CA HIS A 210 -8.01 5.29 2.31
C HIS A 210 -7.60 3.92 1.76
N PRO A 211 -8.54 3.14 1.18
CA PRO A 211 -8.19 1.88 0.54
C PRO A 211 -7.28 2.17 -0.66
N PRO A 212 -6.07 1.59 -0.76
CA PRO A 212 -5.16 1.85 -1.90
C PRO A 212 -5.76 1.48 -3.26
N ILE A 213 -6.68 0.51 -3.27
CA ILE A 213 -7.42 0.08 -4.46
C ILE A 213 -8.92 0.31 -4.18
N PRO A 214 -9.44 1.52 -4.42
CA PRO A 214 -10.83 1.87 -4.11
C PRO A 214 -11.85 1.23 -5.06
N LEU A 215 -11.48 0.94 -6.30
CA LEU A 215 -12.32 0.24 -7.28
C LEU A 215 -11.75 -1.15 -7.59
N ILE A 216 -12.50 -2.20 -7.28
CA ILE A 216 -12.05 -3.59 -7.44
C ILE A 216 -12.74 -4.19 -8.69
N PRO A 217 -12.01 -4.42 -9.79
CA PRO A 217 -12.60 -4.98 -11.00
C PRO A 217 -12.89 -6.49 -10.88
N ARG A 218 -14.00 -6.90 -11.50
CA ARG A 218 -14.47 -8.29 -11.67
C ARG A 218 -15.07 -8.44 -13.07
N ALA A 219 -14.84 -9.58 -13.72
CA ALA A 219 -15.54 -9.93 -14.95
C ALA A 219 -16.52 -11.08 -14.66
N THR A 220 -17.77 -10.96 -15.10
CA THR A 220 -18.76 -12.03 -14.97
C THR A 220 -18.41 -13.21 -15.89
N PRO A 221 -18.37 -14.45 -15.40
CA PRO A 221 -18.08 -15.61 -16.24
C PRO A 221 -19.31 -16.05 -17.06
N GLU A 222 -20.50 -15.82 -16.53
CA GLU A 222 -21.80 -16.24 -17.06
C GLU A 222 -22.85 -15.18 -16.71
N ASN A 223 -24.08 -15.36 -17.22
CA ASN A 223 -25.22 -14.54 -16.82
C ASN A 223 -25.45 -14.65 -15.32
N CYS A 224 -25.61 -13.53 -14.62
CA CYS A 224 -26.01 -13.53 -13.22
C CYS A 224 -27.00 -12.41 -12.92
N SER A 225 -27.68 -12.49 -11.78
CA SER A 225 -28.54 -11.41 -11.29
C SER A 225 -27.92 -10.75 -10.06
N VAL A 226 -27.90 -9.43 -10.02
CA VAL A 226 -27.49 -8.62 -8.86
C VAL A 226 -28.64 -7.70 -8.50
N ASN A 227 -29.24 -7.89 -7.33
CA ASN A 227 -30.40 -7.12 -6.85
C ASN A 227 -31.57 -7.08 -7.88
N GLY A 228 -31.81 -8.19 -8.58
CA GLY A 228 -32.85 -8.30 -9.60
C GLY A 228 -32.45 -7.77 -10.99
N CYS A 229 -31.28 -7.13 -11.13
CA CYS A 229 -30.75 -6.71 -12.42
C CYS A 229 -29.98 -7.86 -13.08
N GLU A 230 -30.35 -8.23 -14.31
CA GLU A 230 -29.58 -9.19 -15.10
C GLU A 230 -28.26 -8.58 -15.58
N VAL A 231 -27.18 -9.31 -15.38
CA VAL A 231 -25.82 -8.94 -15.76
C VAL A 231 -25.28 -10.00 -16.73
N PRO A 232 -25.05 -9.65 -18.01
CA PRO A 232 -24.52 -10.57 -19.01
C PRO A 232 -23.11 -11.07 -18.67
N PRO A 233 -22.64 -12.19 -19.27
CA PRO A 233 -21.24 -12.62 -19.20
C PRO A 233 -20.30 -11.56 -19.77
N LYS A 234 -19.03 -11.62 -19.33
CA LYS A 234 -17.95 -10.70 -19.72
C LYS A 234 -18.21 -9.24 -19.35
N THR A 235 -19.18 -8.98 -18.48
CA THR A 235 -19.45 -7.65 -17.95
C THR A 235 -18.39 -7.30 -16.91
N LEU A 236 -17.75 -6.13 -17.07
CA LEU A 236 -16.82 -5.58 -16.09
C LEU A 236 -17.59 -4.89 -14.97
N VAL A 237 -17.53 -5.45 -13.78
CA VAL A 237 -18.16 -4.95 -12.56
C VAL A 237 -17.09 -4.38 -11.64
N PHE A 238 -17.31 -3.17 -11.13
CA PHE A 238 -16.44 -2.54 -10.15
C PHE A 238 -17.09 -2.53 -8.77
N VAL A 239 -16.46 -3.19 -7.80
CA VAL A 239 -16.85 -3.06 -6.40
C VAL A 239 -16.17 -1.81 -5.84
N ASN A 240 -16.98 -0.82 -5.44
CA ASN A 240 -16.49 0.46 -4.94
C ASN A 240 -16.23 0.40 -3.42
N ALA A 241 -15.06 -0.09 -3.04
CA ALA A 241 -14.63 -0.19 -1.65
C ALA A 241 -14.55 1.17 -0.94
N TRP A 242 -14.25 2.24 -1.67
CA TRP A 242 -14.22 3.61 -1.11
C TRP A 242 -15.62 4.09 -0.70
N ALA A 243 -16.62 3.85 -1.54
CA ALA A 243 -18.01 4.18 -1.23
C ALA A 243 -18.54 3.31 -0.09
N ILE A 244 -18.30 2.00 -0.13
CA ILE A 244 -18.71 1.08 0.95
C ILE A 244 -18.13 1.51 2.31
N GLY A 245 -16.87 1.96 2.36
CA GLY A 245 -16.25 2.44 3.60
C GLY A 245 -16.83 3.76 4.13
N ARG A 246 -17.58 4.49 3.28
CA ARG A 246 -18.15 5.83 3.52
C ARG A 246 -19.68 5.87 3.51
N ASP A 247 -20.33 4.73 3.38
CA ASP A 247 -21.78 4.66 3.24
C ASP A 247 -22.49 5.02 4.56
N PRO A 248 -23.24 6.14 4.62
CA PRO A 248 -23.94 6.58 5.82
C PRO A 248 -25.09 5.65 6.23
N GLU A 249 -25.64 4.83 5.31
CA GLU A 249 -26.67 3.86 5.65
C GLU A 249 -26.09 2.69 6.45
N SER A 250 -24.82 2.35 6.21
CA SER A 250 -24.13 1.25 6.88
C SER A 250 -23.34 1.67 8.13
N ARG A 251 -23.05 2.97 8.30
CA ARG A 251 -22.13 3.44 9.34
C ARG A 251 -22.34 4.91 9.74
N GLU A 252 -22.39 5.14 11.05
CA GLU A 252 -22.43 6.49 11.63
C GLU A 252 -21.10 7.25 11.45
N ASN A 253 -21.23 8.55 11.11
CA ASN A 253 -20.14 9.47 10.81
C ASN A 253 -19.06 8.83 9.93
N PRO A 254 -19.41 8.38 8.71
CA PRO A 254 -18.56 7.49 7.94
C PRO A 254 -17.35 8.22 7.31
N HIS A 255 -17.33 9.55 7.36
CA HIS A 255 -16.20 10.39 6.91
C HIS A 255 -15.20 10.73 8.03
N GLU A 256 -15.58 10.57 9.29
CA GLU A 256 -14.69 10.83 10.43
C GLU A 256 -13.67 9.70 10.60
N PHE A 257 -12.43 10.07 10.89
CA PHE A 257 -11.38 9.13 11.27
C PHE A 257 -11.51 8.79 12.76
N ASN A 258 -12.17 7.68 13.05
CA ASN A 258 -12.48 7.25 14.42
C ASN A 258 -12.09 5.76 14.57
N PRO A 259 -10.85 5.46 15.03
CA PRO A 259 -10.41 4.09 15.30
C PRO A 259 -11.29 3.34 16.30
N GLU A 260 -11.90 4.04 17.27
CA GLU A 260 -12.68 3.44 18.35
C GLU A 260 -13.84 2.57 17.84
N ARG A 261 -14.35 2.85 16.62
CA ARG A 261 -15.39 2.02 15.98
C ARG A 261 -14.98 0.56 15.71
N PHE A 262 -13.68 0.27 15.73
CA PHE A 262 -13.14 -1.08 15.55
C PHE A 262 -12.67 -1.74 16.86
N LEU A 263 -12.71 -1.02 17.99
CA LEU A 263 -12.38 -1.59 19.29
C LEU A 263 -13.49 -2.53 19.76
N GLY A 264 -13.11 -3.72 20.23
CA GLY A 264 -14.06 -4.73 20.72
C GLY A 264 -14.98 -5.32 19.65
N THR A 265 -14.84 -4.95 18.37
CA THR A 265 -15.65 -5.50 17.28
C THR A 265 -14.93 -6.66 16.58
N PHE A 266 -15.72 -7.60 16.04
CA PHE A 266 -15.20 -8.70 15.23
C PHE A 266 -14.94 -8.31 13.76
N ILE A 267 -15.26 -7.07 13.37
CA ILE A 267 -15.12 -6.59 12.00
C ILE A 267 -13.65 -6.62 11.58
N ASP A 268 -13.37 -7.27 10.46
CA ASP A 268 -12.01 -7.47 9.94
C ASP A 268 -11.99 -7.42 8.41
N PHE A 269 -10.88 -6.94 7.84
CA PHE A 269 -10.63 -6.87 6.40
C PHE A 269 -10.20 -8.21 5.79
N LYS A 270 -10.33 -9.33 6.53
CA LYS A 270 -10.05 -10.71 6.08
C LYS A 270 -11.07 -11.28 5.09
N GLY A 271 -12.01 -10.45 4.63
CA GLY A 271 -12.93 -10.79 3.55
C GLY A 271 -14.20 -11.51 3.98
N GLN A 272 -14.49 -11.60 5.28
CA GLN A 272 -15.81 -12.01 5.79
C GLN A 272 -16.74 -10.82 6.09
N HIS A 273 -16.19 -9.60 6.24
CA HIS A 273 -16.96 -8.41 6.57
C HIS A 273 -16.95 -7.43 5.39
N TYR A 274 -18.05 -7.40 4.65
CA TYR A 274 -18.14 -6.60 3.42
C TYR A 274 -18.14 -5.08 3.66
N GLY A 275 -18.37 -4.61 4.88
CA GLY A 275 -18.20 -3.20 5.26
C GLY A 275 -16.74 -2.73 5.39
N LEU A 276 -15.75 -3.61 5.15
CA LEU A 276 -14.33 -3.30 5.14
C LEU A 276 -13.57 -4.15 4.09
N MET A 277 -13.57 -3.68 2.84
CA MET A 277 -13.12 -4.46 1.66
C MET A 277 -11.69 -4.17 1.19
N ALA A 278 -10.82 -3.66 2.06
CA ALA A 278 -9.46 -3.22 1.71
C ALA A 278 -8.59 -4.32 1.07
N PHE A 279 -8.73 -5.58 1.54
CA PHE A 279 -8.03 -6.73 0.97
C PHE A 279 -8.91 -7.58 0.03
N ARG A 280 -10.04 -7.04 -0.43
CA ARG A 280 -11.05 -7.76 -1.23
C ARG A 280 -11.65 -8.95 -0.43
N ALA A 281 -12.55 -9.71 -1.07
CA ALA A 281 -13.17 -10.89 -0.46
C ALA A 281 -13.25 -12.09 -1.41
N GLY A 282 -13.56 -13.26 -0.83
CA GLY A 282 -13.87 -14.49 -1.55
C GLY A 282 -12.69 -15.09 -2.31
N ARG A 283 -12.98 -15.76 -3.44
CA ARG A 283 -11.99 -16.52 -4.23
C ARG A 283 -10.82 -15.67 -4.77
N ARG A 284 -10.95 -14.34 -4.81
CA ARG A 284 -9.90 -13.41 -5.27
C ARG A 284 -9.56 -12.36 -4.19
N GLY A 285 -9.66 -12.75 -2.92
CA GLY A 285 -9.08 -12.02 -1.79
C GLY A 285 -7.57 -11.89 -1.93
N CYS A 286 -7.00 -10.86 -1.30
CA CYS A 286 -5.55 -10.60 -1.35
C CYS A 286 -4.77 -11.77 -0.73
N PRO A 287 -3.84 -12.39 -1.47
CA PRO A 287 -3.03 -13.47 -0.92
C PRO A 287 -2.06 -12.95 0.15
N GLY A 288 -1.53 -11.72 0.01
CA GLY A 288 -0.53 -11.14 0.91
C GLY A 288 -1.07 -10.47 2.17
N ILE A 289 -2.33 -10.72 2.57
CA ILE A 289 -3.00 -10.03 3.69
C ILE A 289 -2.20 -10.08 5.00
N TYR A 290 -1.68 -11.26 5.38
CA TYR A 290 -0.94 -11.43 6.63
C TYR A 290 0.39 -10.67 6.60
N LEU A 291 1.18 -10.87 5.55
CA LEU A 291 2.48 -10.21 5.40
C LEU A 291 2.35 -8.68 5.43
N ARG A 292 1.38 -8.13 4.67
CA ARG A 292 1.15 -6.69 4.59
C ARG A 292 0.70 -6.11 5.92
N THR A 293 -0.23 -6.77 6.59
CA THR A 293 -0.75 -6.31 7.89
C THR A 293 0.36 -6.19 8.92
N VAL A 294 1.25 -7.20 9.00
CA VAL A 294 2.39 -7.20 9.93
C VAL A 294 3.38 -6.08 9.59
N ILE A 295 3.74 -5.90 8.31
CA ILE A 295 4.64 -4.80 7.90
C ILE A 295 4.05 -3.43 8.28
N ILE A 296 2.76 -3.22 8.00
CA ILE A 296 2.07 -1.95 8.29
C ILE A 296 2.08 -1.69 9.80
N GLN A 297 1.67 -2.66 10.61
CA GLN A 297 1.55 -2.49 12.06
C GLN A 297 2.92 -2.34 12.73
N LEU A 298 3.93 -3.11 12.30
CA LEU A 298 5.28 -3.02 12.85
C LEU A 298 5.92 -1.66 12.56
N ALA A 299 5.83 -1.18 11.32
CA ALA A 299 6.38 0.10 10.92
C ALA A 299 5.65 1.27 11.60
N LEU A 300 4.31 1.26 11.56
CA LEU A 300 3.50 2.31 12.18
C LEU A 300 3.68 2.35 13.69
N GLY A 301 3.69 1.18 14.34
CA GLY A 301 3.93 1.09 15.77
C GLY A 301 5.27 1.71 16.16
N ASN A 302 6.36 1.31 15.51
CA ASN A 302 7.67 1.87 15.85
C ASN A 302 7.79 3.38 15.53
N LEU A 303 7.14 3.89 14.49
CA LEU A 303 7.08 5.34 14.24
C LEU A 303 6.39 6.11 15.37
N LEU A 304 5.29 5.57 15.90
CA LEU A 304 4.55 6.18 17.01
C LEU A 304 5.26 6.02 18.36
N TYR A 305 5.95 4.89 18.53
CA TYR A 305 6.72 4.61 19.73
C TYR A 305 7.93 5.54 19.86
N SER A 306 8.76 5.62 18.82
CA SER A 306 10.08 6.24 18.88
C SER A 306 10.05 7.77 18.78
N PHE A 307 9.00 8.36 18.21
CA PHE A 307 9.02 9.78 17.87
C PHE A 307 7.76 10.53 18.25
N ASP A 308 7.94 11.83 18.54
CA ASP A 308 6.88 12.83 18.51
C ASP A 308 6.89 13.55 17.16
N TRP A 309 5.71 13.72 16.58
CA TRP A 309 5.53 14.19 15.21
C TRP A 309 4.86 15.56 15.18
N GLU A 310 5.44 16.48 14.40
CA GLU A 310 4.93 17.83 14.23
C GLU A 310 4.86 18.23 12.75
N MET A 311 3.89 19.08 12.42
CA MET A 311 3.83 19.70 11.10
C MET A 311 5.01 20.68 10.92
N PRO A 312 5.51 20.88 9.69
CA PRO A 312 6.46 21.95 9.40
C PRO A 312 5.91 23.33 9.77
N ASN A 313 6.81 24.28 10.05
CA ASN A 313 6.41 25.66 10.34
C ASN A 313 5.56 26.24 9.21
N GLY A 314 4.43 26.85 9.57
CA GLY A 314 3.52 27.51 8.63
C GLY A 314 2.54 26.57 7.91
N MET A 315 2.50 25.28 8.26
CA MET A 315 1.49 24.35 7.77
C MET A 315 0.44 24.09 8.87
N THR A 316 -0.82 24.13 8.47
CA THR A 316 -2.00 23.86 9.30
C THR A 316 -2.68 22.55 8.87
N LYS A 317 -3.68 22.10 9.64
CA LYS A 317 -4.41 20.86 9.33
C LYS A 317 -5.27 21.00 8.07
N GLU A 318 -5.71 22.22 7.81
CA GLU A 318 -6.55 22.62 6.69
C GLU A 318 -5.75 22.56 5.36
N ASP A 319 -4.43 22.72 5.41
CA ASP A 319 -3.54 22.60 4.25
C ASP A 319 -3.37 21.15 3.78
N ILE A 320 -3.82 20.17 4.57
CA ILE A 320 -3.71 18.75 4.25
C ILE A 320 -4.90 18.30 3.41
N ASP A 321 -4.68 18.24 2.09
CA ASP A 321 -5.63 17.69 1.11
C ASP A 321 -5.73 16.16 1.21
N THR A 322 -6.88 15.70 1.71
CA THR A 322 -7.24 14.28 1.83
C THR A 322 -8.15 13.79 0.69
N ASP A 323 -8.65 14.67 -0.16
CA ASP A 323 -9.69 14.40 -1.16
C ASP A 323 -9.12 14.10 -2.55
N GLY A 324 -7.86 14.48 -2.79
CA GLY A 324 -7.15 14.26 -4.05
C GLY A 324 -6.98 12.79 -4.50
N HIS A 325 -7.06 11.81 -3.58
CA HIS A 325 -6.81 10.40 -3.89
C HIS A 325 -7.92 9.74 -4.71
N PHE A 326 -9.17 9.92 -4.28
CA PHE A 326 -10.32 9.32 -4.94
C PHE A 326 -10.68 10.10 -6.22
N THR A 327 -10.58 11.42 -6.17
CA THR A 327 -10.79 12.30 -7.33
C THR A 327 -9.77 12.08 -8.43
N GLY A 328 -8.51 11.75 -8.10
CA GLY A 328 -7.49 11.37 -9.08
C GLY A 328 -7.81 10.06 -9.83
N GLN A 329 -8.33 9.05 -9.13
CA GLN A 329 -8.70 7.78 -9.75
C GLN A 329 -10.05 7.84 -10.49
N LEU A 330 -11.04 8.58 -9.98
CA LEU A 330 -12.28 8.85 -10.69
C LEU A 330 -12.08 9.75 -11.90
N GLY A 331 -11.23 10.78 -11.80
CA GLY A 331 -10.88 11.65 -12.92
C GLY A 331 -10.17 10.87 -14.03
N GLN A 332 -9.35 9.89 -13.66
CA GLN A 332 -8.79 8.94 -14.60
C GLN A 332 -9.89 8.07 -15.24
N LEU A 333 -10.75 7.42 -14.46
CA LEU A 333 -11.85 6.59 -14.98
C LEU A 333 -12.82 7.39 -15.88
N ALA A 334 -13.18 8.62 -15.49
CA ALA A 334 -14.08 9.49 -16.25
C ALA A 334 -13.42 10.04 -17.53
N GLY A 335 -12.15 10.43 -17.47
CA GLY A 335 -11.37 10.79 -18.66
C GLY A 335 -11.26 9.63 -19.66
N ASN A 336 -11.21 8.40 -19.15
CA ASN A 336 -11.15 7.19 -19.96
C ASN A 336 -12.49 6.84 -20.63
N ILE A 337 -13.62 7.07 -19.96
CA ILE A 337 -14.97 6.82 -20.52
C ILE A 337 -15.32 7.86 -21.59
N LEU A 338 -14.91 9.12 -21.40
CA LEU A 338 -15.33 10.24 -22.26
C LEU A 338 -14.40 10.50 -23.47
N GLY A 339 -13.34 9.71 -23.68
CA GLY A 339 -12.48 9.81 -24.88
C GLY A 339 -11.81 11.18 -25.08
N GLY A 340 -11.58 11.93 -24.01
CA GLY A 340 -11.12 13.32 -24.08
C GLY A 340 -9.66 13.46 -24.49
N PHE A 341 -9.42 14.02 -25.68
CA PHE A 341 -8.10 14.36 -26.27
C PHE A 341 -7.21 15.36 -25.49
N ARG A 342 -7.55 15.71 -24.24
CA ARG A 342 -6.65 16.48 -23.38
C ARG A 342 -5.85 15.55 -22.50
N GLN A 343 -4.71 15.15 -23.06
CA GLN A 343 -3.61 14.46 -22.40
C GLN A 343 -3.06 15.32 -21.24
N LEU A 344 -3.75 15.34 -20.11
CA LEU A 344 -3.13 15.67 -18.85
C LEU A 344 -2.43 14.40 -18.36
N ARG A 345 -1.09 14.40 -18.45
CA ARG A 345 -0.20 13.40 -17.83
C ARG A 345 -0.47 13.33 -16.34
N PHE A 346 -1.43 12.52 -15.93
CA PHE A 346 -1.81 12.38 -14.54
C PHE A 346 -2.26 10.95 -14.32
N SER A 347 -1.29 10.03 -14.16
CA SER A 347 -1.56 8.75 -13.52
C SER A 347 -2.04 9.03 -12.10
N GLY A 348 -3.26 8.62 -11.73
CA GLY A 348 -3.88 8.94 -10.44
C GLY A 348 -3.10 8.38 -9.23
N VAL A 349 -2.41 7.25 -9.41
CA VAL A 349 -1.41 6.74 -8.45
C VAL A 349 -0.26 7.74 -8.29
N SER A 350 0.19 8.32 -9.40
CA SER A 350 1.28 9.29 -9.39
C SER A 350 0.87 10.67 -8.88
N ILE A 351 -0.39 11.14 -8.97
CA ILE A 351 -0.83 12.41 -8.32
C ILE A 351 -0.90 12.26 -6.81
N THR A 352 -1.45 11.14 -6.33
CA THR A 352 -1.52 10.88 -4.89
C THR A 352 -0.10 10.73 -4.33
N MET A 353 0.77 9.97 -5.02
CA MET A 353 2.21 9.99 -4.72
C MET A 353 2.84 11.37 -4.96
N TRP A 354 2.40 12.22 -5.89
CA TRP A 354 2.98 13.56 -6.10
C TRP A 354 2.69 14.52 -4.94
N LYS A 355 1.45 14.51 -4.42
CA LYS A 355 1.05 15.29 -3.24
C LYS A 355 1.65 14.70 -1.96
N LEU A 356 1.78 13.37 -1.86
CA LEU A 356 2.41 12.69 -0.72
C LEU A 356 3.95 12.73 -0.75
N LYS A 357 4.60 12.85 -1.92
CA LYS A 357 6.08 12.91 -2.10
C LYS A 357 6.74 14.13 -1.46
N ARG A 358 5.95 15.08 -0.94
CA ARG A 358 6.42 16.27 -0.21
C ARG A 358 6.04 16.27 1.27
N TRP A 359 5.57 15.15 1.82
CA TRP A 359 5.24 14.99 3.25
C TRP A 359 6.50 15.03 4.11
N LYS A 360 6.95 16.25 4.36
CA LYS A 360 8.01 16.57 5.29
C LYS A 360 7.40 16.77 6.66
N LEU A 361 7.83 16.00 7.64
CA LEU A 361 7.42 16.18 9.03
C LEU A 361 8.63 16.59 9.86
N ARG A 362 8.37 17.40 10.89
CA ARG A 362 9.32 17.58 11.96
C ARG A 362 9.18 16.38 12.90
N VAL A 363 10.32 15.89 13.35
CA VAL A 363 10.41 14.72 14.20
C VAL A 363 11.29 15.05 15.39
N HIS A 364 10.83 14.69 16.57
CA HIS A 364 11.60 14.78 17.82
C HIS A 364 11.76 13.37 18.38
N GLU A 365 12.98 13.02 18.79
CA GLU A 365 13.20 11.74 19.47
C GLU A 365 12.51 11.84 20.83
N THR A 366 11.59 10.91 21.10
CA THR A 366 10.97 10.82 22.42
C THR A 366 12.12 10.61 23.40
N GLN A 367 12.32 11.54 24.35
CA GLN A 367 13.51 11.58 25.20
C GLN A 367 13.90 10.15 25.60
N LYS A 368 15.11 9.72 25.18
CA LYS A 368 15.85 8.66 25.86
C LYS A 368 16.12 9.17 27.27
N ASN A 369 15.10 9.18 28.13
CA ASN A 369 15.25 9.51 29.52
C ASN A 369 16.00 8.33 30.15
N ILE A 370 17.33 8.53 30.16
CA ILE A 370 18.35 8.11 31.12
C ILE A 370 18.23 6.68 31.63
#